data_AF-C5FFE8-F1
#
_entry.id   AF-C5FFE8-F1
#
_cell.length_a   1.000
_cell.length_b   1.000
_cell.length_c   1.000
_cell.angle_alpha   90.00
_cell.angle_beta   90.00
_cell.angle_gamma   90.00
#
_symmetry.space_group_name_H-M   'P 1'
#
loop_
_entity.id
_entity.type
_entity.pdbx_description
1 polymer ?
#
loop_
_entity_poly.entity_id
_entity_poly.type
_entity_poly.pdbx_seq_one_letter_code
_entity_poly.pdbx_strand_id
1 'polypeptide(L)'
;MVAKHRDILFACVGGFIAWGLITSWYPLIRFVGYSFLLGVAATLAFFIIVLIASVRSPDNSANPSKLCGQPMAFLSPDNWQRDSNDYRNNTAYNPAPLYPQSFIVSAALDELLHFTRRDFIGSWYGHISSNPKFADEIDSIVRATIGRIKDWLSKEDFVEIFVSRIVPIVTSHLKDVDLAERAVRGRNLSHGVTESEELEIAIAARYREGNIHPAAAISSPDVAHVQQEHLRKVVVSLLPIILPTSQANSRAVSVLTREILACAVLLPLIGVLADPDTWNQLMEAYGRTALQDRKTVRRLREALDQHALPLAKSKQAYIFPKLSPNDSEREFERFVRAIRRCNNLSDARRFRNNVASQLKRETMFDGQDPIYIRRLETAKRALDQKVAKLSTPNGAVLDSCRWF
;
A
#
# COMPACT_ATOMS: atom_id res chain seq x y z
N MET A 1 -66.03 45.30 63.53
CA MET A 1 -66.76 44.25 64.26
C MET A 1 -66.90 43.05 63.34
N VAL A 2 -66.10 42.02 63.54
CA VAL A 2 -66.19 40.78 62.76
C VAL A 2 -67.31 39.96 63.40
N ALA A 3 -68.46 39.87 62.72
CA ALA A 3 -69.56 39.01 63.16
C ALA A 3 -69.04 37.56 63.26
N LYS A 4 -69.27 36.90 64.39
CA LYS A 4 -68.84 35.50 64.55
C LYS A 4 -69.67 34.66 63.58
N HIS A 5 -69.05 33.63 62.97
CA HIS A 5 -69.71 32.72 62.03
C HIS A 5 -71.07 32.20 62.51
N ARG A 6 -71.23 32.05 63.83
CA ARG A 6 -72.47 31.62 64.48
C ARG A 6 -73.61 32.63 64.33
N ASP A 7 -73.32 33.92 64.36
CA ASP A 7 -74.33 34.99 64.26
C ASP A 7 -74.82 35.13 62.82
N ILE A 8 -73.95 34.88 61.84
CA ILE A 8 -74.30 34.79 60.42
C ILE A 8 -75.20 33.56 60.18
N LEU A 9 -74.87 32.41 60.78
CA LEU A 9 -75.67 31.19 60.68
C LEU A 9 -77.08 31.38 61.26
N PHE A 10 -77.20 32.01 62.43
CA PHE A 10 -78.51 32.31 63.01
C PHE A 10 -79.30 33.32 62.18
N ALA A 11 -78.65 34.34 61.59
CA ALA A 11 -79.29 35.29 60.68
C ALA A 11 -79.78 34.60 59.38
N CYS A 12 -79.00 33.67 58.81
CA CYS A 12 -79.41 32.90 57.65
C CYS A 12 -80.60 31.98 57.94
N VAL A 13 -80.59 31.28 59.09
CA VAL A 13 -81.70 30.42 59.51
C VAL A 13 -82.96 31.24 59.80
N GLY A 14 -82.82 32.37 60.49
CA GLY A 14 -83.92 33.30 60.74
C GLY A 14 -84.50 33.88 59.45
N GLY A 15 -83.64 34.27 58.50
CA GLY A 15 -84.05 34.75 57.18
C GLY A 15 -84.78 33.68 56.36
N PHE A 16 -84.34 32.43 56.43
CA PHE A 16 -84.99 31.30 55.76
C PHE A 16 -86.40 31.02 56.31
N ILE A 17 -86.56 31.03 57.64
CA ILE A 17 -87.85 30.82 58.30
C ILE A 17 -88.80 32.01 58.00
N ALA A 18 -88.30 33.24 58.07
CA ALA A 18 -89.09 34.43 57.75
C ALA A 18 -89.56 34.44 56.28
N TRP A 19 -88.68 34.06 55.35
CA TRP A 19 -89.03 33.93 53.93
C TRP A 19 -90.05 32.81 53.68
N GLY A 20 -89.93 31.67 54.38
CA GLY A 20 -90.91 30.58 54.32
C GLY A 20 -92.30 31.00 54.80
N LEU A 21 -92.38 31.80 55.87
CA LEU A 21 -93.63 32.35 56.38
C LEU A 21 -94.24 33.39 55.42
N ILE A 22 -93.43 34.32 54.90
CA ILE A 22 -93.89 35.36 53.95
C ILE A 22 -94.43 34.74 52.66
N THR A 23 -93.75 33.72 52.13
CA THR A 23 -94.17 33.01 50.91
C THR A 23 -95.38 32.10 51.10
N SER A 24 -95.79 31.83 52.35
CA SER A 24 -97.04 31.12 52.67
C SER A 24 -98.25 32.05 52.72
N TRP A 25 -98.05 33.31 53.09
CA TRP A 25 -99.12 34.34 53.15
C TRP A 25 -99.38 34.98 51.78
N TYR A 26 -98.34 35.19 50.97
CA TYR A 26 -98.46 35.76 49.62
C TYR A 26 -97.71 34.92 48.58
N PRO A 27 -98.40 34.06 47.81
CA PRO A 27 -97.76 33.13 46.87
C PRO A 27 -97.07 33.84 45.71
N LEU A 28 -97.42 35.09 45.40
CA LEU A 28 -96.80 35.89 44.34
C LEU A 28 -95.33 36.26 44.63
N ILE A 29 -94.93 36.34 45.91
CA ILE A 29 -93.55 36.67 46.31
C ILE A 29 -92.56 35.56 45.90
N ARG A 30 -93.04 34.33 45.68
CA ARG A 30 -92.22 33.22 45.17
C ARG A 30 -91.65 33.51 43.78
N PHE A 31 -92.40 34.20 42.93
CA PHE A 31 -91.93 34.55 41.58
C PHE A 31 -90.75 35.53 41.61
N VAL A 32 -90.69 36.43 42.61
CA VAL A 32 -89.56 37.35 42.80
C VAL A 32 -88.29 36.58 43.19
N GLY A 33 -88.43 35.57 44.06
CA GLY A 33 -87.33 34.66 44.40
C GLY A 33 -86.84 33.85 43.20
N TYR A 34 -87.77 33.32 42.39
CA TYR A 34 -87.41 32.57 41.17
C TYR A 34 -86.74 33.45 40.11
N SER A 35 -87.19 34.71 39.93
CA SER A 35 -86.54 35.63 38.98
C SER A 35 -85.11 35.98 39.39
N PHE A 36 -84.85 36.09 40.70
CA PHE A 36 -83.50 36.35 41.21
C PHE A 36 -82.57 35.15 40.96
N LEU A 37 -83.02 33.93 41.28
CA LEU A 37 -82.25 32.70 41.05
C LEU A 37 -81.98 32.45 39.56
N LEU A 38 -82.97 32.71 38.69
CA LEU A 38 -82.81 32.62 37.25
C LEU A 38 -81.77 33.62 36.72
N GLY A 39 -81.78 34.85 37.24
CA GLY A 39 -80.78 35.87 36.90
C GLY A 39 -79.35 35.45 37.28
N VAL A 40 -79.17 34.90 38.48
CA VAL A 40 -77.85 34.39 38.94
C VAL A 40 -77.38 33.20 38.10
N ALA A 41 -78.29 32.29 37.72
CA ALA A 41 -77.95 31.17 36.84
C ALA A 41 -77.54 31.64 35.43
N ALA A 42 -78.23 32.65 34.89
CA ALA A 42 -77.92 33.21 33.57
C ALA A 42 -76.55 33.91 33.54
N THR A 43 -76.18 34.65 34.58
CA THR A 43 -74.86 35.31 34.65
C THR A 43 -73.72 34.32 34.82
N LEU A 44 -73.92 33.25 35.60
CA LEU A 44 -72.94 32.16 35.71
C LEU A 44 -72.77 31.41 34.38
N ALA A 45 -73.87 31.11 33.68
CA ALA A 45 -73.81 30.47 32.36
C ALA A 45 -73.09 31.36 31.34
N PHE A 46 -73.37 32.67 31.33
CA PHE A 46 -72.65 33.62 30.47
C PHE A 46 -71.15 33.65 30.77
N PHE A 47 -70.76 33.66 32.05
CA PHE A 47 -69.35 33.59 32.44
C PHE A 47 -68.67 32.31 31.96
N ILE A 48 -69.33 31.16 32.10
CA ILE A 48 -68.81 29.87 31.63
C ILE A 48 -68.66 29.88 30.09
N ILE A 49 -69.63 30.42 29.35
CA ILE A 49 -69.54 30.55 27.89
C ILE A 49 -68.38 31.45 27.47
N VAL A 50 -68.18 32.58 28.15
CA VAL A 50 -67.04 33.48 27.89
C VAL A 50 -65.71 32.78 28.20
N LEU A 51 -65.66 31.96 29.25
CA LEU A 51 -64.45 31.20 29.62
C LEU A 51 -64.14 30.11 28.59
N ILE A 52 -65.14 29.38 28.09
CA ILE A 52 -64.97 28.41 27.01
C ILE A 52 -64.58 29.09 25.70
N ALA A 53 -65.16 30.25 25.39
CA ALA A 53 -64.86 30.99 24.16
C ALA A 53 -63.49 31.71 24.22
N SER A 54 -63.02 32.09 25.41
CA SER A 54 -61.70 32.73 25.59
C SER A 54 -60.57 31.71 25.65
N VAL A 55 -60.84 30.48 26.08
CA VAL A 55 -59.99 29.32 25.86
C VAL A 55 -60.17 28.86 24.40
N ARG A 56 -59.82 29.75 23.46
CA ARG A 56 -59.51 29.33 22.10
C ARG A 56 -58.32 28.39 22.19
N SER A 57 -58.59 27.10 21.97
CA SER A 57 -57.55 26.15 21.56
C SER A 57 -56.71 26.81 20.45
N PRO A 58 -55.37 26.75 20.50
CA PRO A 58 -54.54 27.17 19.39
C PRO A 58 -54.92 26.29 18.20
N ASP A 59 -55.77 26.84 17.35
CA ASP A 59 -56.29 26.17 16.17
C ASP A 59 -55.11 26.07 15.19
N ASN A 60 -54.48 24.90 15.15
CA ASN A 60 -53.36 24.55 14.25
C ASN A 60 -53.75 24.56 12.75
N SER A 61 -54.85 25.21 12.37
CA SER A 61 -55.34 25.35 10.99
C SER A 61 -55.60 26.79 10.57
N ALA A 62 -55.15 27.79 11.34
CA ALA A 62 -55.14 29.16 10.86
C ALA A 62 -54.02 29.36 9.82
N ASN A 63 -54.37 29.25 8.54
CA ASN A 63 -53.58 29.81 7.44
C ASN A 63 -53.23 31.26 7.79
N PRO A 64 -51.94 31.60 8.03
CA PRO A 64 -51.59 32.98 8.29
C PRO A 64 -51.89 33.76 7.02
N SER A 65 -52.67 34.82 7.19
CA SER A 65 -52.91 35.86 6.20
C SER A 65 -51.60 36.22 5.51
N LYS A 66 -51.55 36.01 4.18
CA LYS A 66 -50.45 36.37 3.29
C LYS A 66 -50.29 37.90 3.27
N LEU A 67 -49.61 38.43 4.28
CA LEU A 67 -49.12 39.80 4.33
C LEU A 67 -47.59 39.70 4.38
N CYS A 68 -46.96 40.27 3.36
CA CYS A 68 -45.54 40.14 3.01
C CYS A 68 -45.22 38.83 2.27
N GLY A 69 -44.23 38.88 1.37
CA GLY A 69 -43.96 37.92 0.29
C GLY A 69 -44.17 36.46 0.69
N GLN A 70 -44.70 35.65 -0.25
CA GLN A 70 -44.88 34.22 -0.05
C GLN A 70 -43.72 33.67 0.80
N PRO A 71 -43.97 33.09 1.99
CA PRO A 71 -42.88 32.50 2.74
C PRO A 71 -42.26 31.47 1.80
N MET A 72 -41.04 31.77 1.32
CA MET A 72 -40.28 30.83 0.49
C MET A 72 -40.40 29.48 1.17
N ALA A 73 -40.87 28.44 0.46
CA ALA A 73 -41.18 27.16 1.08
C ALA A 73 -40.01 26.62 1.95
N PHE A 74 -38.79 26.97 1.54
CA PHE A 74 -37.50 26.80 2.23
C PHE A 74 -37.41 27.36 3.67
N LEU A 75 -38.10 28.47 3.98
CA LEU A 75 -38.05 29.13 5.29
C LEU A 75 -39.01 28.54 6.32
N SER A 76 -39.89 27.61 5.93
CA SER A 76 -40.72 26.89 6.90
C SER A 76 -39.84 26.04 7.82
N PRO A 77 -40.11 25.93 9.14
CA PRO A 77 -39.22 25.25 10.08
C PRO A 77 -38.88 23.81 9.68
N ASP A 78 -39.87 23.06 9.18
CA ASP A 78 -39.70 21.67 8.76
C ASP A 78 -38.88 21.55 7.46
N ASN A 79 -39.11 22.43 6.48
CA ASN A 79 -38.33 22.42 5.24
C ASN A 79 -36.93 22.99 5.48
N TRP A 80 -36.75 24.01 6.32
CA TRP A 80 -35.44 24.50 6.69
C TRP A 80 -34.61 23.42 7.39
N GLN A 81 -35.21 22.64 8.30
CA GLN A 81 -34.53 21.51 8.92
C GLN A 81 -34.19 20.42 7.90
N ARG A 82 -35.12 20.08 7.01
CA ARG A 82 -34.86 19.11 5.93
C ARG A 82 -33.74 19.61 5.01
N ASP A 83 -33.84 20.82 4.48
CA ASP A 83 -32.90 21.40 3.52
C ASP A 83 -31.53 21.66 4.15
N SER A 84 -31.46 22.02 5.43
CA SER A 84 -30.18 22.14 6.15
C SER A 84 -29.55 20.77 6.44
N ASN A 85 -30.35 19.74 6.71
CA ASN A 85 -29.87 18.37 6.83
C ASN A 85 -29.40 17.83 5.48
N ASP A 86 -30.17 18.05 4.41
CA ASP A 86 -29.83 17.63 3.05
C ASP A 86 -28.60 18.37 2.55
N TYR A 87 -28.49 19.68 2.82
CA TYR A 87 -27.29 20.44 2.55
C TYR A 87 -26.09 19.88 3.32
N ARG A 88 -26.24 19.62 4.61
CA ARG A 88 -25.15 19.08 5.44
C ARG A 88 -24.73 17.67 4.99
N ASN A 89 -25.67 16.84 4.59
CA ASN A 89 -25.39 15.49 4.07
C ASN A 89 -24.71 15.55 2.69
N ASN A 90 -25.19 16.41 1.79
CA ASN A 90 -24.58 16.59 0.45
C ASN A 90 -23.22 17.30 0.52
N THR A 91 -22.99 18.12 1.55
CA THR A 91 -21.72 18.81 1.76
C THR A 91 -20.76 17.98 2.64
N ALA A 92 -21.22 16.86 3.21
CA ALA A 92 -20.37 15.98 4.00
C ALA A 92 -19.34 15.32 3.07
N TYR A 93 -18.07 15.62 3.31
CA TYR A 93 -16.99 15.06 2.52
C TYR A 93 -16.82 13.58 2.84
N ASN A 94 -17.15 12.72 1.87
CA ASN A 94 -16.94 11.28 1.93
C ASN A 94 -15.96 10.88 0.83
N PRO A 95 -14.67 10.65 1.15
CA PRO A 95 -13.68 10.31 0.15
C PRO A 95 -13.96 8.92 -0.45
N ALA A 96 -13.93 8.82 -1.78
CA ALA A 96 -14.04 7.54 -2.47
C ALA A 96 -12.72 6.74 -2.34
N PRO A 97 -12.78 5.40 -2.20
CA PRO A 97 -11.58 4.58 -2.13
C PRO A 97 -10.84 4.59 -3.48
N LEU A 98 -9.54 4.87 -3.44
CA LEU A 98 -8.71 5.00 -4.64
C LEU A 98 -8.47 3.67 -5.36
N TYR A 99 -8.47 2.56 -4.61
CA TYR A 99 -8.23 1.22 -5.16
C TYR A 99 -9.21 0.17 -4.62
N PRO A 100 -10.45 0.12 -5.15
CA PRO A 100 -11.50 -0.76 -4.65
C PRO A 100 -11.15 -2.26 -4.67
N GLN A 101 -10.20 -2.68 -5.50
CA GLN A 101 -9.76 -4.07 -5.64
C GLN A 101 -8.96 -4.59 -4.45
N SER A 102 -8.31 -3.71 -3.68
CA SER A 102 -7.60 -4.08 -2.45
C SER A 102 -7.85 -3.06 -1.35
N PHE A 103 -8.51 -3.52 -0.30
CA PHE A 103 -8.78 -2.74 0.89
C PHE A 103 -7.49 -2.25 1.57
N ILE A 104 -6.45 -3.10 1.63
CA ILE A 104 -5.18 -2.77 2.29
C ILE A 104 -4.50 -1.61 1.58
N VAL A 105 -4.46 -1.63 0.25
CA VAL A 105 -3.86 -0.56 -0.55
C VAL A 105 -4.66 0.73 -0.43
N SER A 106 -5.99 0.65 -0.50
CA SER A 106 -6.84 1.84 -0.32
C SER A 106 -6.67 2.46 1.06
N ALA A 107 -6.65 1.65 2.14
CA ALA A 107 -6.48 2.13 3.50
C ALA A 107 -5.13 2.82 3.70
N ALA A 108 -4.04 2.26 3.16
CA ALA A 108 -2.71 2.88 3.23
C ALA A 108 -2.64 4.20 2.45
N LEU A 109 -3.27 4.28 1.27
CA LEU A 109 -3.37 5.54 0.51
C LEU A 109 -4.22 6.58 1.24
N ASP A 110 -5.33 6.15 1.85
CA ASP A 110 -6.19 7.02 2.65
C ASP A 110 -5.46 7.59 3.86
N GLU A 111 -4.66 6.78 4.53
CA GLU A 111 -3.81 7.21 5.65
C GLU A 111 -2.73 8.22 5.19
N LEU A 112 -2.08 7.96 4.05
CA LEU A 112 -1.11 8.90 3.47
C LEU A 112 -1.75 10.26 3.13
N LEU A 113 -2.94 10.24 2.51
CA LEU A 113 -3.67 11.46 2.20
C LEU A 113 -4.17 12.18 3.45
N HIS A 114 -4.57 11.42 4.48
CA HIS A 114 -4.92 11.97 5.77
C HIS A 114 -3.73 12.73 6.40
N PHE A 115 -2.53 12.14 6.42
CA PHE A 115 -1.32 12.83 6.91
C PHE A 115 -0.98 14.04 6.05
N THR A 116 -1.08 13.92 4.72
CA THR A 116 -0.84 15.03 3.80
C THR A 116 -1.77 16.21 4.11
N ARG A 117 -3.07 15.93 4.27
CA ARG A 117 -4.07 16.93 4.62
C ARG A 117 -3.82 17.54 6.01
N ARG A 118 -3.54 16.71 7.01
CA ARG A 118 -3.33 17.17 8.40
C ARG A 118 -2.10 18.07 8.50
N ASP A 119 -0.98 17.63 7.94
CA ASP A 119 0.32 18.25 8.18
C ASP A 119 0.61 19.40 7.21
N PHE A 120 0.17 19.30 5.96
CA PHE A 120 0.45 20.32 4.93
C PHE A 120 -0.70 21.27 4.62
N ILE A 121 -1.91 21.01 5.11
CA ILE A 121 -3.07 21.90 4.94
C ILE A 121 -3.58 22.35 6.30
N GLY A 122 -3.89 21.40 7.19
CA GLY A 122 -4.46 21.68 8.51
C GLY A 122 -3.58 22.57 9.39
N SER A 123 -2.26 22.39 9.30
CA SER A 123 -1.27 23.16 10.07
C SER A 123 -1.36 24.67 9.89
N TRP A 124 -1.64 25.18 8.69
CA TRP A 124 -1.79 26.61 8.43
C TRP A 124 -3.25 27.04 8.24
N TYR A 125 -4.07 26.21 7.61
CA TYR A 125 -5.46 26.57 7.32
C TYR A 125 -6.31 26.70 8.59
N GLY A 126 -6.01 25.90 9.63
CA GLY A 126 -6.68 26.01 10.93
C GLY A 126 -6.55 27.40 11.58
N HIS A 127 -5.51 28.16 11.24
CA HIS A 127 -5.32 29.54 11.72
C HIS A 127 -6.14 30.58 10.93
N ILE A 128 -6.62 30.22 9.73
CA ILE A 128 -7.38 31.12 8.84
C ILE A 128 -8.89 30.89 9.01
N SER A 129 -9.33 29.63 9.03
CA SER A 129 -10.74 29.28 9.09
C SER A 129 -10.94 27.89 9.69
N SER A 130 -11.97 27.76 10.53
CA SER A 130 -12.38 26.47 11.12
C SER A 130 -13.21 25.60 10.16
N ASN A 131 -13.54 26.08 8.95
CA ASN A 131 -14.40 25.38 8.00
C ASN A 131 -13.61 24.35 7.16
N PRO A 132 -13.80 23.03 7.33
CA PRO A 132 -12.97 22.01 6.67
C PRO A 132 -13.13 21.95 5.15
N LYS A 133 -14.16 22.59 4.56
CA LYS A 133 -14.50 22.51 3.13
C LYS A 133 -13.32 22.76 2.20
N PHE A 134 -12.46 23.71 2.52
CA PHE A 134 -11.30 23.99 1.68
C PHE A 134 -10.30 22.82 1.66
N ALA A 135 -10.03 22.22 2.82
CA ALA A 135 -9.16 21.06 2.91
C ALA A 135 -9.82 19.81 2.28
N ASP A 136 -11.14 19.68 2.39
CA ASP A 136 -11.92 18.64 1.71
C ASP A 136 -11.82 18.76 0.18
N GLU A 137 -11.93 19.97 -0.36
CA GLU A 137 -11.79 20.21 -1.80
C GLU A 137 -10.38 19.89 -2.30
N ILE A 138 -9.33 20.27 -1.55
CA ILE A 138 -7.96 19.88 -1.93
C ILE A 138 -7.80 18.36 -1.91
N ASP A 139 -8.30 17.67 -0.88
CA ASP A 139 -8.23 16.20 -0.82
C ASP A 139 -8.99 15.54 -1.99
N SER A 140 -10.16 16.08 -2.34
CA SER A 140 -10.93 15.66 -3.53
C SER A 140 -10.11 15.79 -4.82
N ILE A 141 -9.43 16.93 -5.00
CA ILE A 141 -8.57 17.20 -6.16
C ILE A 141 -7.41 16.22 -6.19
N VAL A 142 -6.71 16.02 -5.07
CA VAL A 142 -5.58 15.09 -4.98
C VAL A 142 -6.03 13.65 -5.25
N ARG A 143 -7.19 13.23 -4.75
CA ARG A 143 -7.74 11.91 -5.02
C ARG A 143 -8.13 11.72 -6.48
N ALA A 144 -8.81 12.69 -7.07
CA ALA A 144 -9.15 12.67 -8.50
C ALA A 144 -7.88 12.62 -9.36
N THR A 145 -6.83 13.33 -8.96
CA THR A 145 -5.50 13.30 -9.58
C THR A 145 -4.89 11.90 -9.54
N ILE A 146 -4.82 11.30 -8.35
CA ILE A 146 -4.26 9.95 -8.17
C ILE A 146 -5.07 8.93 -8.97
N GLY A 147 -6.40 9.06 -9.00
CA GLY A 147 -7.28 8.24 -9.81
C GLY A 147 -6.95 8.33 -11.31
N ARG A 148 -6.77 9.54 -11.84
CA ARG A 148 -6.36 9.74 -13.25
C ARG A 148 -4.99 9.17 -13.55
N ILE A 149 -4.02 9.36 -12.65
CA ILE A 149 -2.66 8.81 -12.81
C ILE A 149 -2.73 7.29 -12.83
N LYS A 150 -3.47 6.68 -11.90
CA LYS A 150 -3.70 5.24 -11.86
C LYS A 150 -4.35 4.74 -13.14
N ASP A 151 -5.41 5.40 -13.62
CA ASP A 151 -6.12 4.98 -14.84
C ASP A 151 -5.25 5.11 -16.08
N TRP A 152 -4.41 6.15 -16.15
CA TRP A 152 -3.42 6.32 -17.19
C TRP A 152 -2.37 5.21 -17.14
N LEU A 153 -1.84 4.94 -15.95
CA LEU A 153 -0.79 3.96 -15.73
C LEU A 153 -1.31 2.52 -15.95
N SER A 154 -2.58 2.25 -15.67
CA SER A 154 -3.21 0.94 -15.89
C SER A 154 -3.44 0.60 -17.37
N LYS A 155 -3.39 1.59 -18.27
CA LYS A 155 -3.53 1.37 -19.72
C LYS A 155 -2.24 0.96 -20.40
N GLU A 156 -1.12 1.12 -19.70
CA GLU A 156 0.21 1.01 -20.27
C GLU A 156 0.83 -0.35 -19.91
N ASP A 157 1.62 -0.94 -20.83
CA ASP A 157 2.36 -2.17 -20.55
C ASP A 157 3.61 -1.86 -19.71
N PHE A 158 3.47 -2.00 -18.39
CA PHE A 158 4.57 -1.83 -17.45
C PHE A 158 5.76 -2.74 -17.72
N VAL A 159 5.54 -3.97 -18.22
CA VAL A 159 6.63 -4.89 -18.49
C VAL A 159 7.44 -4.38 -19.67
N GLU A 160 6.76 -3.91 -20.72
CA GLU A 160 7.40 -3.27 -21.87
C GLU A 160 8.17 -2.02 -21.44
N ILE A 161 7.56 -1.11 -20.69
CA ILE A 161 8.24 0.10 -20.20
C ILE A 161 9.46 -0.26 -19.36
N PHE A 162 9.32 -1.22 -18.45
CA PHE A 162 10.40 -1.60 -17.56
C PHE A 162 11.59 -2.17 -18.35
N VAL A 163 11.35 -3.11 -19.25
CA VAL A 163 12.40 -3.79 -20.02
C VAL A 163 13.00 -2.88 -21.10
N SER A 164 12.18 -2.13 -21.83
CA SER A 164 12.64 -1.32 -22.97
C SER A 164 13.21 0.04 -22.55
N ARG A 165 12.79 0.59 -21.41
CA ARG A 165 13.14 1.97 -21.02
C ARG A 165 13.88 2.03 -19.69
N ILE A 166 13.34 1.45 -18.62
CA ILE A 166 13.95 1.56 -17.27
C ILE A 166 15.26 0.79 -17.20
N VAL A 167 15.28 -0.48 -17.63
CA VAL A 167 16.48 -1.32 -17.58
C VAL A 167 17.66 -0.71 -18.36
N PRO A 168 17.48 -0.22 -19.61
CA PRO A 168 18.56 0.47 -20.32
C PRO A 168 19.04 1.75 -19.63
N ILE A 169 18.14 2.55 -19.05
CA ILE A 169 18.51 3.77 -18.30
C ILE A 169 19.40 3.40 -17.10
N VAL A 170 18.97 2.42 -16.30
CA VAL A 170 19.72 1.96 -15.11
C VAL A 170 21.05 1.34 -15.53
N THR A 171 21.04 0.49 -16.56
CA THR A 171 22.27 -0.16 -17.05
C THR A 171 23.26 0.85 -17.61
N SER A 172 22.78 1.87 -18.34
CA SER A 172 23.62 2.98 -18.80
C SER A 172 24.18 3.77 -17.62
N HIS A 173 23.35 4.09 -16.63
CA HIS A 173 23.80 4.80 -15.43
C HIS A 173 24.90 4.04 -14.69
N LEU A 174 24.71 2.74 -14.44
CA LEU A 174 25.73 1.90 -13.79
C LEU A 174 27.02 1.83 -14.60
N LYS A 175 26.92 1.73 -15.93
CA LYS A 175 28.09 1.76 -16.82
C LYS A 175 28.82 3.10 -16.74
N ASP A 176 28.08 4.22 -16.72
CA ASP A 176 28.65 5.56 -16.65
C ASP A 176 29.34 5.81 -15.30
N VAL A 177 28.77 5.32 -14.19
CA VAL A 177 29.39 5.34 -12.85
C VAL A 177 30.69 4.53 -12.84
N ASP A 178 30.67 3.30 -13.38
CA ASP A 178 31.82 2.41 -13.45
C ASP A 178 32.97 2.99 -14.32
N LEU A 179 32.63 3.70 -15.40
CA LEU A 179 33.62 4.46 -16.18
C LEU A 179 34.21 5.63 -15.40
N ALA A 180 33.37 6.39 -14.69
CA ALA A 180 33.82 7.52 -13.87
C ALA A 180 34.70 7.06 -12.71
N GLU A 181 34.34 5.96 -12.05
CA GLU A 181 35.12 5.37 -10.97
C GLU A 181 36.49 4.92 -11.48
N ARG A 182 36.56 4.22 -12.62
CA ARG A 182 37.84 3.81 -13.22
C ARG A 182 38.69 4.99 -13.67
N ALA A 183 38.09 6.08 -14.10
CA ALA A 183 38.82 7.29 -14.48
C ALA A 183 39.50 7.97 -13.28
N VAL A 184 38.90 7.90 -12.08
CA VAL A 184 39.43 8.52 -10.87
C VAL A 184 40.33 7.57 -10.08
N ARG A 185 39.88 6.34 -9.84
CA ARG A 185 40.63 5.32 -9.08
C ARG A 185 41.72 4.66 -9.91
N GLY A 186 41.62 4.63 -11.24
CA GLY A 186 42.53 3.88 -12.10
C GLY A 186 42.25 2.36 -12.08
N ARG A 187 42.77 1.64 -13.07
CA ARG A 187 42.35 0.26 -13.40
C ARG A 187 42.68 -0.80 -12.34
N ASN A 188 43.57 -0.52 -11.38
CA ASN A 188 44.14 -1.50 -10.44
C ASN A 188 43.97 -1.15 -8.94
N LEU A 189 43.23 -0.09 -8.57
CA LEU A 189 43.15 0.40 -7.19
C LEU A 189 41.78 0.18 -6.52
N SER A 190 40.89 -0.60 -7.13
CA SER A 190 39.50 -0.80 -6.67
C SER A 190 39.35 -1.44 -5.28
N HIS A 191 40.43 -1.99 -4.70
CA HIS A 191 40.38 -2.72 -3.43
C HIS A 191 41.16 -2.04 -2.29
N GLY A 192 41.74 -0.85 -2.49
CA GLY A 192 42.70 -0.26 -1.55
C GLY A 192 42.51 1.22 -1.18
N VAL A 193 41.54 1.91 -1.78
CA VAL A 193 41.30 3.33 -1.48
C VAL A 193 40.20 3.42 -0.42
N THR A 194 40.49 4.07 0.70
CA THR A 194 39.48 4.43 1.71
C THR A 194 38.42 5.31 1.06
N GLU A 195 37.15 4.95 1.19
CA GLU A 195 36.04 5.76 0.73
C GLU A 195 36.09 7.12 1.44
N SER A 196 36.35 8.17 0.69
CA SER A 196 36.37 9.55 1.18
C SER A 196 35.36 10.38 0.40
N GLU A 197 34.77 11.38 1.06
CA GLU A 197 33.82 12.31 0.44
C GLU A 197 34.45 13.03 -0.77
N GLU A 198 35.75 13.38 -0.69
CA GLU A 198 36.50 13.96 -1.81
C GLU A 198 36.58 13.03 -3.03
N LEU A 199 36.71 11.73 -2.79
CA LEU A 199 36.74 10.72 -3.85
C LEU A 199 35.38 10.58 -4.51
N GLU A 200 34.29 10.61 -3.74
CA GLU A 200 32.92 10.58 -4.27
C GLU A 200 32.63 11.80 -5.13
N ILE A 201 33.01 13.00 -4.66
CA ILE A 201 32.90 14.25 -5.41
C ILE A 201 33.71 14.16 -6.72
N ALA A 202 34.93 13.62 -6.67
CA ALA A 202 35.77 13.44 -7.85
C ALA A 202 35.17 12.46 -8.87
N ILE A 203 34.61 11.33 -8.40
CA ILE A 203 33.92 10.35 -9.25
C ILE A 203 32.70 11.00 -9.89
N ALA A 204 31.90 11.70 -9.10
CA ALA A 204 30.70 12.35 -9.58
C ALA A 204 31.05 13.45 -10.61
N ALA A 205 32.12 14.23 -10.41
CA ALA A 205 32.62 15.20 -11.40
C ALA A 205 33.06 14.56 -12.74
N ARG A 206 33.40 13.27 -12.76
CA ARG A 206 33.74 12.51 -13.98
C ARG A 206 32.54 11.79 -14.60
N TYR A 207 31.41 11.71 -13.92
CA TYR A 207 30.19 11.10 -14.44
C TYR A 207 29.73 11.82 -15.70
N ARG A 208 29.64 11.09 -16.82
CA ARG A 208 29.28 11.63 -18.15
C ARG A 208 30.05 12.90 -18.52
N GLU A 209 31.35 12.93 -18.22
CA GLU A 209 32.23 14.08 -18.49
C GLU A 209 31.79 15.37 -17.75
N GLY A 210 31.13 15.22 -16.60
CA GLY A 210 30.60 16.33 -15.80
C GLY A 210 29.12 16.66 -16.10
N ASN A 211 28.47 15.93 -17.01
CA ASN A 211 27.04 16.10 -17.32
C ASN A 211 26.16 15.35 -16.32
N ILE A 212 25.94 16.01 -15.19
CA ILE A 212 25.13 15.47 -14.10
C ILE A 212 23.75 16.10 -14.14
N HIS A 213 22.77 15.38 -13.62
CA HIS A 213 21.42 15.89 -13.54
C HIS A 213 21.38 17.21 -12.75
N PRO A 214 20.66 18.26 -13.21
CA PRO A 214 20.64 19.56 -12.55
C PRO A 214 20.25 19.51 -11.06
N ALA A 215 19.40 18.55 -10.68
CA ALA A 215 18.96 18.35 -9.30
C ALA A 215 19.97 17.63 -8.39
N ALA A 216 21.05 17.10 -8.94
CA ALA A 216 22.12 16.44 -8.17
C ALA A 216 23.33 17.36 -7.95
N ALA A 217 23.23 18.65 -8.30
CA ALA A 217 24.30 19.65 -8.33
C ALA A 217 25.29 19.56 -7.15
N ILE A 218 26.41 18.88 -7.39
CA ILE A 218 27.45 18.54 -6.41
C ILE A 218 28.06 19.78 -5.75
N SER A 219 28.04 20.92 -6.44
CA SER A 219 28.70 22.16 -6.02
C SER A 219 27.74 23.23 -5.52
N SER A 220 26.45 22.93 -5.37
CA SER A 220 25.48 23.91 -4.85
C SER A 220 25.42 23.84 -3.32
N PRO A 221 25.48 24.98 -2.60
CA PRO A 221 25.36 24.99 -1.14
C PRO A 221 23.95 24.63 -0.63
N ASP A 222 22.94 24.61 -1.52
CA ASP A 222 21.55 24.28 -1.19
C ASP A 222 20.95 23.32 -2.23
N VAL A 223 21.45 22.07 -2.20
CA VAL A 223 20.97 20.98 -3.07
C VAL A 223 19.46 20.75 -2.90
N ALA A 224 18.96 20.87 -1.67
CA ALA A 224 17.55 20.66 -1.35
C ALA A 224 16.65 21.64 -2.09
N HIS A 225 17.01 22.92 -2.14
CA HIS A 225 16.25 23.92 -2.90
C HIS A 225 16.28 23.64 -4.41
N VAL A 226 17.43 23.23 -4.96
CA VAL A 226 17.55 22.89 -6.39
C VAL A 226 16.69 21.68 -6.75
N GLN A 227 16.66 20.66 -5.89
CA GLN A 227 15.78 19.49 -6.06
C GLN A 227 14.31 19.89 -6.00
N GLN A 228 13.93 20.69 -5.01
CA GLN A 228 12.56 21.18 -4.86
C GLN A 228 12.11 21.98 -6.09
N GLU A 229 12.96 22.88 -6.60
CA GLU A 229 12.66 23.66 -7.79
C GLU A 229 12.55 22.80 -9.06
N HIS A 230 13.39 21.77 -9.18
CA HIS A 230 13.26 20.79 -10.25
C HIS A 230 11.90 20.07 -10.19
N LEU A 231 11.49 19.61 -9.00
CA LEU A 231 10.20 18.96 -8.81
C LEU A 231 9.02 19.89 -9.09
N ARG A 232 9.11 21.18 -8.72
CA ARG A 232 8.09 22.17 -9.10
C ARG A 232 7.94 22.26 -10.61
N LYS A 233 9.03 22.28 -11.38
CA LYS A 233 8.97 22.30 -12.86
C LYS A 233 8.30 21.05 -13.42
N VAL A 234 8.59 19.89 -12.86
CA VAL A 234 7.93 18.63 -13.22
C VAL A 234 6.44 18.68 -12.89
N VAL A 235 6.06 19.16 -11.70
CA VAL A 235 4.63 19.27 -11.36
C VAL A 235 3.93 20.26 -12.27
N VAL A 236 4.54 21.40 -12.60
CA VAL A 236 3.95 22.39 -13.52
C VAL A 236 3.64 21.79 -14.89
N SER A 237 4.48 20.90 -15.43
CA SER A 237 4.17 20.21 -16.69
C SER A 237 3.06 19.16 -16.55
N LEU A 238 2.87 18.61 -15.35
CA LEU A 238 1.80 17.65 -15.04
C LEU A 238 0.46 18.31 -14.69
N LEU A 239 0.45 19.56 -14.19
CA LEU A 239 -0.78 20.26 -13.77
C LEU A 239 -1.91 20.24 -14.83
N PRO A 240 -1.66 20.45 -16.13
CA PRO A 240 -2.73 20.41 -17.14
C PRO A 240 -3.39 19.03 -17.32
N ILE A 241 -2.66 17.95 -17.02
CA ILE A 241 -3.16 16.57 -17.08
C ILE A 241 -3.95 16.26 -15.80
N ILE A 242 -3.47 16.80 -14.69
CA ILE A 242 -3.92 16.51 -13.34
C ILE A 242 -5.19 17.30 -12.98
N LEU A 243 -5.22 18.62 -13.21
CA LEU A 243 -6.30 19.51 -12.79
C LEU A 243 -7.38 19.64 -13.89
N PRO A 244 -8.68 19.58 -13.56
CA PRO A 244 -9.74 20.04 -14.45
C PRO A 244 -9.55 21.52 -14.82
N THR A 245 -9.93 21.90 -16.05
CA THR A 245 -9.82 23.27 -16.57
C THR A 245 -10.52 24.32 -15.70
N SER A 246 -11.62 23.96 -15.03
CA SER A 246 -12.34 24.84 -14.09
C SER A 246 -11.48 25.24 -12.88
N GLN A 247 -10.65 24.33 -12.37
CA GLN A 247 -9.80 24.55 -11.20
C GLN A 247 -8.43 25.10 -11.59
N ALA A 248 -7.91 24.72 -12.76
CA ALA A 248 -6.63 25.22 -13.29
C ALA A 248 -6.62 26.74 -13.51
N ASN A 249 -7.79 27.34 -13.78
CA ASN A 249 -7.94 28.79 -13.94
C ASN A 249 -7.71 29.57 -12.63
N SER A 250 -7.83 28.92 -11.47
CA SER A 250 -7.54 29.55 -10.19
C SER A 250 -6.05 29.51 -9.88
N ARG A 251 -5.41 30.69 -9.90
CA ARG A 251 -3.98 30.83 -9.56
C ARG A 251 -3.67 30.29 -8.16
N ALA A 252 -4.55 30.52 -7.19
CA ALA A 252 -4.36 30.07 -5.82
C ALA A 252 -4.35 28.53 -5.74
N VAL A 253 -5.31 27.87 -6.38
CA VAL A 253 -5.41 26.41 -6.40
C VAL A 253 -4.21 25.80 -7.13
N SER A 254 -3.81 26.38 -8.27
CA SER A 254 -2.65 25.92 -9.04
C SER A 254 -1.34 26.00 -8.25
N VAL A 255 -1.09 27.12 -7.57
CA VAL A 255 0.12 27.30 -6.73
C VAL A 255 0.10 26.34 -5.55
N LEU A 256 -1.03 26.22 -4.84
CA LEU A 256 -1.13 25.32 -3.69
C LEU A 256 -0.97 23.85 -4.11
N THR A 257 -1.63 23.45 -5.19
CA THR A 257 -1.50 22.08 -5.74
C THR A 257 -0.05 21.80 -6.14
N ARG A 258 0.62 22.77 -6.77
CA ARG A 258 2.04 22.65 -7.11
C ARG A 258 2.91 22.46 -5.87
N GLU A 259 2.77 23.31 -4.85
CA GLU A 259 3.60 23.23 -3.65
C GLU A 259 3.34 21.95 -2.86
N ILE A 260 2.07 21.55 -2.71
CA ILE A 260 1.71 20.30 -2.00
C ILE A 260 2.28 19.10 -2.77
N LEU A 261 2.04 18.97 -4.07
CA LEU A 261 2.54 17.83 -4.83
C LEU A 261 4.07 17.80 -4.87
N ALA A 262 4.74 18.92 -5.13
CA ALA A 262 6.19 18.97 -5.23
C ALA A 262 6.87 18.73 -3.88
N CYS A 263 6.44 19.44 -2.82
CA CYS A 263 7.16 19.48 -1.55
C CYS A 263 6.66 18.46 -0.53
N ALA A 264 5.34 18.24 -0.48
CA ALA A 264 4.74 17.35 0.52
C ALA A 264 4.74 15.88 0.07
N VAL A 265 4.62 15.62 -1.24
CA VAL A 265 4.46 14.27 -1.77
C VAL A 265 5.71 13.80 -2.52
N LEU A 266 6.10 14.50 -3.58
CA LEU A 266 7.15 14.01 -4.49
C LEU A 266 8.55 14.10 -3.88
N LEU A 267 8.87 15.20 -3.18
CA LEU A 267 10.19 15.37 -2.55
C LEU A 267 10.51 14.26 -1.53
N PRO A 268 9.66 13.98 -0.52
CA PRO A 268 9.93 12.88 0.42
C PRO A 268 9.88 11.51 -0.27
N LEU A 269 8.98 11.31 -1.24
CA LEU A 269 8.92 10.05 -2.00
C LEU A 269 10.23 9.77 -2.75
N ILE A 270 10.76 10.78 -3.45
CA ILE A 270 12.03 10.66 -4.17
C ILE A 270 13.19 10.51 -3.18
N GLY A 271 13.16 11.18 -2.03
CA GLY A 271 14.14 10.99 -0.97
C GLY A 271 14.21 9.54 -0.49
N VAL A 272 13.06 8.93 -0.20
CA VAL A 272 12.97 7.51 0.20
C VAL A 272 13.46 6.58 -0.91
N LEU A 273 13.09 6.87 -2.17
CA LEU A 273 13.53 6.07 -3.32
C LEU A 273 15.02 6.24 -3.67
N ALA A 274 15.61 7.37 -3.30
CA ALA A 274 17.04 7.65 -3.49
C ALA A 274 17.91 7.04 -2.39
N ASP A 275 17.33 6.76 -1.22
CA ASP A 275 18.04 6.14 -0.10
C ASP A 275 18.41 4.68 -0.43
N PRO A 276 19.71 4.33 -0.44
CA PRO A 276 20.14 2.95 -0.67
C PRO A 276 19.61 1.96 0.38
N ASP A 277 19.39 2.40 1.62
CA ASP A 277 18.91 1.53 2.68
C ASP A 277 17.47 1.05 2.39
N THR A 278 16.61 1.91 1.84
CA THR A 278 15.27 1.54 1.38
C THR A 278 15.31 0.34 0.44
N TRP A 279 16.21 0.35 -0.55
CA TRP A 279 16.34 -0.75 -1.51
C TRP A 279 16.93 -2.01 -0.87
N ASN A 280 17.90 -1.86 0.03
CA ASN A 280 18.49 -2.98 0.76
C ASN A 280 17.45 -3.68 1.64
N GLN A 281 16.66 -2.92 2.39
CA GLN A 281 15.57 -3.45 3.20
C GLN A 281 14.49 -4.10 2.35
N LEU A 282 14.14 -3.50 1.19
CA LEU A 282 13.16 -4.07 0.27
C LEU A 282 13.64 -5.42 -0.30
N MET A 283 14.90 -5.47 -0.72
CA MET A 283 15.54 -6.70 -1.21
C MET A 283 15.61 -7.75 -0.11
N GLU A 284 15.90 -7.36 1.14
CA GLU A 284 15.91 -8.28 2.26
C GLU A 284 14.51 -8.83 2.56
N ALA A 285 13.48 -7.98 2.59
CA ALA A 285 12.11 -8.38 2.87
C ALA A 285 11.58 -9.38 1.84
N TYR A 286 11.73 -9.10 0.54
CA TYR A 286 11.30 -10.01 -0.53
C TYR A 286 12.24 -11.21 -0.69
N GLY A 287 13.55 -11.00 -0.50
CA GLY A 287 14.55 -12.05 -0.60
C GLY A 287 14.36 -13.10 0.49
N ARG A 288 14.10 -12.70 1.74
CA ARG A 288 13.86 -13.62 2.87
C ARG A 288 12.65 -14.51 2.61
N THR A 289 11.52 -13.95 2.19
CA THR A 289 10.29 -14.72 1.92
C THR A 289 10.49 -15.69 0.75
N ALA A 290 11.03 -15.21 -0.38
CA ALA A 290 11.29 -16.06 -1.55
C ALA A 290 12.31 -17.19 -1.26
N LEU A 291 13.34 -16.91 -0.44
CA LEU A 291 14.31 -17.93 -0.02
C LEU A 291 13.71 -18.94 0.96
N GLN A 292 12.86 -18.49 1.88
CA GLN A 292 12.12 -19.38 2.78
C GLN A 292 11.19 -20.30 2.00
N ASP A 293 10.40 -19.76 1.07
CA ASP A 293 9.50 -20.54 0.22
C ASP A 293 10.23 -21.57 -0.63
N ARG A 294 11.39 -21.21 -1.20
CA ARG A 294 12.23 -22.18 -1.93
C ARG A 294 12.75 -23.28 -1.01
N LYS A 295 13.14 -22.95 0.23
CA LYS A 295 13.61 -23.94 1.21
C LYS A 295 12.48 -24.84 1.67
N THR A 296 11.28 -24.32 1.93
CA THR A 296 10.12 -25.13 2.32
C THR A 296 9.69 -26.05 1.18
N VAL A 297 9.60 -25.57 -0.06
CA VAL A 297 9.29 -26.40 -1.24
C VAL A 297 10.34 -27.50 -1.44
N ARG A 298 11.64 -27.20 -1.28
CA ARG A 298 12.69 -28.22 -1.36
C ARG A 298 12.54 -29.28 -0.27
N ARG A 299 12.33 -28.89 0.98
CA ARG A 299 12.11 -29.82 2.09
C ARG A 299 10.85 -30.67 1.88
N LEU A 300 9.78 -30.08 1.38
CA LEU A 300 8.55 -30.81 1.08
C LEU A 300 8.76 -31.82 -0.05
N ARG A 301 9.50 -31.46 -1.11
CA ARG A 301 9.87 -32.40 -2.18
C ARG A 301 10.76 -33.52 -1.67
N GLU A 302 11.76 -33.22 -0.84
CA GLU A 302 12.64 -34.21 -0.23
C GLU A 302 11.87 -35.17 0.68
N ALA A 303 10.95 -34.66 1.52
CA ALA A 303 10.08 -35.49 2.34
C ALA A 303 9.12 -36.32 1.49
N LEU A 304 8.54 -35.74 0.43
CA LEU A 304 7.66 -36.47 -0.49
C LEU A 304 8.43 -37.57 -1.22
N ASP A 305 9.65 -37.32 -1.70
CA ASP A 305 10.50 -38.30 -2.37
C ASP A 305 10.91 -39.45 -1.41
N GLN A 306 11.14 -39.14 -0.13
CA GLN A 306 11.37 -40.16 0.91
C GLN A 306 10.15 -41.06 1.12
N HIS A 307 8.95 -40.53 0.96
CA HIS A 307 7.69 -41.26 1.19
C HIS A 307 7.07 -41.86 -0.09
N ALA A 308 7.41 -41.37 -1.28
CA ALA A 308 6.82 -41.78 -2.56
C ALA A 308 7.66 -42.82 -3.33
N LEU A 309 8.94 -43.02 -3.01
CA LEU A 309 9.78 -44.01 -3.66
C LEU A 309 9.96 -45.26 -2.77
N PRO A 310 9.49 -46.46 -3.19
CA PRO A 310 9.83 -47.70 -2.50
C PRO A 310 11.32 -47.97 -2.71
N LEU A 311 12.16 -47.77 -1.68
CA LEU A 311 13.61 -48.06 -1.61
C LEU A 311 14.25 -48.43 -2.96
N ALA A 312 14.28 -47.49 -3.91
CA ALA A 312 15.03 -47.68 -5.12
C ALA A 312 16.49 -47.52 -4.69
N LYS A 313 17.17 -48.66 -4.51
CA LYS A 313 18.61 -48.77 -4.22
C LYS A 313 19.31 -47.54 -4.78
N SER A 314 19.80 -46.68 -3.88
CA SER A 314 20.58 -45.51 -4.27
C SER A 314 21.55 -45.99 -5.35
N LYS A 315 21.60 -45.29 -6.48
CA LYS A 315 22.58 -45.58 -7.53
C LYS A 315 23.93 -45.58 -6.85
N GLN A 316 24.42 -46.76 -6.48
CA GLN A 316 25.70 -46.98 -5.85
C GLN A 316 26.68 -46.34 -6.82
N ALA A 317 27.19 -45.16 -6.47
CA ALA A 317 28.21 -44.51 -7.28
C ALA A 317 29.31 -45.56 -7.44
N TYR A 318 29.51 -46.04 -8.66
CA TYR A 318 30.41 -47.16 -8.92
C TYR A 318 31.80 -46.76 -8.41
N ILE A 319 32.20 -47.28 -7.25
CA ILE A 319 33.45 -46.92 -6.61
C ILE A 319 34.55 -47.53 -7.46
N PHE A 320 35.25 -46.68 -8.23
CA PHE A 320 36.40 -47.13 -9.01
C PHE A 320 37.48 -47.64 -8.04
N PRO A 321 38.04 -48.85 -8.27
CA PRO A 321 39.17 -49.35 -7.49
C PRO A 321 40.33 -48.35 -7.54
N LYS A 322 41.01 -48.13 -6.41
CA LYS A 322 42.24 -47.31 -6.33
C LYS A 322 43.45 -48.24 -6.18
N LEU A 323 44.56 -47.89 -6.82
CA LEU A 323 45.84 -48.58 -6.62
C LEU A 323 46.57 -47.95 -5.43
N SER A 324 47.16 -48.78 -4.57
CA SER A 324 48.00 -48.37 -3.45
C SER A 324 49.47 -48.74 -3.70
N PRO A 325 50.44 -48.05 -3.06
CA PRO A 325 51.87 -48.32 -3.26
C PRO A 325 52.30 -49.78 -3.00
N ASN A 326 51.65 -50.46 -2.06
CA ASN A 326 52.01 -51.82 -1.62
C ASN A 326 51.16 -52.95 -2.26
N ASP A 327 50.47 -52.67 -3.36
CA ASP A 327 49.54 -53.63 -3.99
C ASP A 327 50.28 -54.78 -4.70
N SER A 328 49.72 -55.98 -4.55
CA SER A 328 50.18 -57.19 -5.22
C SER A 328 49.90 -57.16 -6.72
N GLU A 329 50.65 -57.93 -7.51
CA GLU A 329 50.43 -58.07 -8.96
C GLU A 329 48.97 -58.49 -9.29
N ARG A 330 48.36 -59.30 -8.42
CA ARG A 330 46.97 -59.75 -8.53
C ARG A 330 45.95 -58.61 -8.39
N GLU A 331 46.22 -57.62 -7.56
CA GLU A 331 45.36 -56.44 -7.39
C GLU A 331 45.48 -55.49 -8.57
N PHE A 332 46.70 -55.34 -9.10
CA PHE A 332 46.92 -54.63 -10.36
C PHE A 332 46.17 -55.29 -11.53
N GLU A 333 46.16 -56.63 -11.63
CA GLU A 333 45.36 -57.34 -12.63
C GLU A 333 43.85 -57.13 -12.47
N ARG A 334 43.34 -57.13 -11.22
CA ARG A 334 41.92 -56.81 -10.94
C ARG A 334 41.58 -55.40 -11.38
N PHE A 335 42.48 -54.45 -11.12
CA PHE A 335 42.35 -53.06 -11.56
C PHE A 335 42.32 -52.95 -13.09
N VAL A 336 43.23 -53.61 -13.80
CA VAL A 336 43.24 -53.66 -15.28
C VAL A 336 41.98 -54.34 -15.82
N ARG A 337 41.48 -55.39 -15.16
CA ARG A 337 40.21 -56.04 -15.52
C ARG A 337 39.01 -55.10 -15.34
N ALA A 338 39.04 -54.22 -14.33
CA ALA A 338 38.03 -53.18 -14.15
C ALA A 338 38.07 -52.16 -15.30
N ILE A 339 39.26 -51.73 -15.75
CA ILE A 339 39.42 -50.86 -16.93
C ILE A 339 38.78 -51.50 -18.17
N ARG A 340 38.99 -52.81 -18.38
CA ARG A 340 38.42 -53.53 -19.53
C ARG A 340 36.89 -53.60 -19.47
N ARG A 341 36.31 -53.71 -18.28
CA ARG A 341 34.85 -53.79 -18.03
C ARG A 341 34.13 -52.44 -18.17
N CYS A 342 34.82 -51.31 -18.07
CA CYS A 342 34.21 -50.00 -18.29
C CYS A 342 33.74 -49.85 -19.75
N ASN A 343 32.42 -49.85 -19.96
CA ASN A 343 31.76 -49.71 -21.27
C ASN A 343 31.15 -48.31 -21.49
N ASN A 344 30.99 -47.53 -20.42
CA ASN A 344 30.41 -46.20 -20.49
C ASN A 344 31.51 -45.12 -20.63
N LEU A 345 31.32 -44.20 -21.60
CA LEU A 345 32.28 -43.13 -21.91
C LEU A 345 32.47 -42.16 -20.73
N SER A 346 31.39 -41.82 -20.02
CA SER A 346 31.46 -40.90 -18.87
C SER A 346 32.19 -41.51 -17.69
N ASP A 347 31.98 -42.80 -17.42
CA ASP A 347 32.69 -43.53 -16.37
C ASP A 347 34.17 -43.74 -16.71
N ALA A 348 34.50 -44.02 -17.97
CA ALA A 348 35.90 -44.12 -18.43
C ALA A 348 36.65 -42.78 -18.28
N ARG A 349 36.00 -41.65 -18.60
CA ARG A 349 36.58 -40.30 -18.40
C ARG A 349 36.79 -39.98 -16.91
N ARG A 350 35.82 -40.33 -16.05
CA ARG A 350 35.94 -40.16 -14.59
C ARG A 350 37.07 -41.02 -14.01
N PHE A 351 37.17 -42.28 -14.43
CA PHE A 351 38.22 -43.19 -13.98
C PHE A 351 39.61 -42.69 -14.41
N ARG A 352 39.76 -42.23 -15.65
CA ARG A 352 41.00 -41.59 -16.13
C ARG A 352 41.40 -40.39 -15.28
N ASN A 353 40.47 -39.50 -14.97
CA ASN A 353 40.77 -38.30 -14.17
C ASN A 353 41.19 -38.65 -12.73
N ASN A 354 40.63 -39.70 -12.14
CA ASN A 354 41.05 -40.21 -10.83
C ASN A 354 42.48 -40.79 -10.86
N VAL A 355 42.83 -41.58 -11.89
CA VAL A 355 44.18 -42.12 -12.05
C VAL A 355 45.20 -41.03 -12.38
N ALA A 356 44.82 -40.04 -13.19
CA ALA A 356 45.68 -38.92 -13.54
C ALA A 356 45.97 -38.00 -12.34
N SER A 357 44.98 -37.77 -11.48
CA SER A 357 45.15 -37.00 -10.24
C SER A 357 46.01 -37.76 -9.23
N GLN A 358 45.84 -39.08 -9.10
CA GLN A 358 46.74 -39.93 -8.32
C GLN A 358 48.17 -39.84 -8.85
N LEU A 359 48.40 -40.10 -10.14
CA LEU A 359 49.73 -40.03 -10.73
C LEU A 359 50.41 -38.67 -10.48
N LYS A 360 49.70 -37.55 -10.68
CA LYS A 360 50.25 -36.21 -10.44
C LYS A 360 50.68 -35.99 -8.98
N ARG A 361 49.90 -36.51 -8.02
CA ARG A 361 50.21 -36.41 -6.60
C ARG A 361 51.40 -37.27 -6.21
N GLU A 362 51.45 -38.50 -6.71
CA GLU A 362 52.51 -39.46 -6.39
C GLU A 362 53.84 -39.05 -7.06
N THR A 363 53.83 -38.43 -8.25
CA THR A 363 55.05 -37.89 -8.89
C THR A 363 55.65 -36.67 -8.18
N MET A 364 54.92 -36.04 -7.25
CA MET A 364 55.44 -34.91 -6.46
C MET A 364 56.19 -35.36 -5.20
N PHE A 365 56.07 -36.62 -4.80
CA PHE A 365 56.76 -37.16 -3.62
C PHE A 365 57.98 -37.99 -4.03
N ASP A 366 59.17 -37.52 -3.67
CA ASP A 366 60.47 -37.97 -4.20
C ASP A 366 61.03 -39.26 -3.53
N GLY A 367 60.16 -40.22 -3.20
CA GLY A 367 60.57 -41.41 -2.42
C GLY A 367 59.67 -42.63 -2.57
N GLN A 368 58.89 -42.72 -3.66
CA GLN A 368 57.97 -43.83 -3.90
C GLN A 368 58.52 -44.88 -4.85
N ASP A 369 57.99 -46.10 -4.71
CA ASP A 369 58.42 -47.24 -5.51
C ASP A 369 58.29 -46.97 -7.01
N PRO A 370 59.39 -47.07 -7.80
CA PRO A 370 59.36 -46.79 -9.24
C PRO A 370 58.43 -47.76 -9.99
N ILE A 371 58.19 -48.94 -9.42
CA ILE A 371 57.27 -49.96 -9.94
C ILE A 371 55.81 -49.47 -9.87
N TYR A 372 55.43 -48.80 -8.79
CA TYR A 372 54.08 -48.29 -8.58
C TYR A 372 53.74 -47.15 -9.55
N ILE A 373 54.68 -46.21 -9.75
CA ILE A 373 54.54 -45.14 -10.74
C ILE A 373 54.38 -45.73 -12.15
N ARG A 374 55.20 -46.71 -12.52
CA ARG A 374 55.10 -47.39 -13.83
C ARG A 374 53.76 -48.12 -14.03
N ARG A 375 53.19 -48.70 -12.96
CA ARG A 375 51.86 -49.31 -12.98
C ARG A 375 50.75 -48.27 -13.20
N LEU A 376 50.83 -47.12 -12.52
CA LEU A 376 49.88 -46.00 -12.71
C LEU A 376 49.96 -45.39 -14.12
N GLU A 377 51.17 -45.25 -14.68
CA GLU A 377 51.35 -44.81 -16.06
C GLU A 377 50.75 -45.79 -17.07
N THR A 378 50.95 -47.09 -16.85
CA THR A 378 50.39 -48.15 -17.69
C THR A 378 48.87 -48.16 -17.63
N ALA A 379 48.30 -48.00 -16.43
CA ALA A 379 46.87 -47.85 -16.20
C ALA A 379 46.28 -46.64 -16.92
N LYS A 380 46.95 -45.48 -16.84
CA LYS A 380 46.56 -44.25 -17.54
C LYS A 380 46.53 -44.47 -19.05
N ARG A 381 47.59 -45.04 -19.64
CA ARG A 381 47.67 -45.35 -21.07
C ARG A 381 46.55 -46.29 -21.52
N ALA A 382 46.23 -47.31 -20.72
CA ALA A 382 45.14 -48.24 -21.00
C ALA A 382 43.76 -47.54 -20.98
N LEU A 383 43.54 -46.62 -20.03
CA LEU A 383 42.33 -45.81 -19.96
C LEU A 383 42.22 -44.80 -21.12
N ASP A 384 43.33 -44.18 -21.52
CA ASP A 384 43.36 -43.27 -22.67
C ASP A 384 43.01 -44.00 -23.97
N GLN A 385 43.56 -45.20 -24.19
CA GLN A 385 43.18 -46.06 -25.32
C GLN A 385 41.70 -46.47 -25.27
N LYS A 386 41.16 -46.75 -24.08
CA LYS A 386 39.76 -47.13 -23.91
C LYS A 386 38.82 -45.96 -24.16
N VAL A 387 39.14 -44.77 -23.65
CA VAL A 387 38.39 -43.53 -23.92
C VAL A 387 38.42 -43.22 -25.41
N ALA A 388 39.58 -43.34 -26.07
CA ALA A 388 39.69 -43.16 -27.52
C ALA A 388 38.76 -44.12 -28.30
N LYS A 389 38.79 -45.42 -27.97
CA LYS A 389 37.90 -46.44 -28.56
C LYS A 389 36.40 -46.22 -28.29
N LEU A 390 36.05 -45.69 -27.12
CA LEU A 390 34.66 -45.37 -26.78
C LEU A 390 34.21 -44.00 -27.31
N SER A 391 35.15 -43.15 -27.73
CA SER A 391 34.88 -41.83 -28.32
C SER A 391 34.78 -41.86 -29.84
N THR A 392 35.29 -42.90 -30.50
CA THR A 392 35.06 -43.11 -31.93
C THR A 392 33.60 -43.57 -32.13
N PRO A 393 32.79 -42.84 -32.92
CA PRO A 393 31.44 -43.28 -33.24
C PRO A 393 31.53 -44.57 -34.08
N ASN A 394 30.91 -45.66 -33.60
CA ASN A 394 30.81 -46.91 -34.36
C ASN A 394 29.98 -46.66 -35.63
N GLY A 395 30.61 -46.75 -36.81
CA GLY A 395 29.91 -46.69 -38.09
C GLY A 395 30.78 -46.47 -39.33
N ALA A 396 31.86 -47.24 -39.48
CA ALA A 396 32.55 -47.39 -40.77
C ALA A 396 33.20 -48.78 -40.83
N VAL A 397 32.36 -49.80 -40.98
CA VAL A 397 32.82 -51.11 -41.48
C VAL A 397 32.83 -50.99 -43.00
N LEU A 398 34.05 -51.06 -43.55
CA LEU A 398 34.31 -51.36 -44.94
C LEU A 398 33.72 -52.73 -45.27
N ASP A 399 32.65 -52.76 -46.06
CA ASP A 399 32.34 -53.91 -46.91
C ASP A 399 32.44 -53.47 -48.37
N SER A 400 33.61 -53.73 -48.95
CA SER A 400 33.80 -53.79 -50.38
C SER A 400 33.44 -55.19 -50.87
N CYS A 401 32.67 -55.26 -51.95
CA CYS A 401 32.37 -56.41 -52.80
C CYS A 401 31.40 -57.47 -52.24
N ARG A 402 30.20 -57.56 -52.86
CA ARG A 402 29.76 -58.72 -53.66
C ARG A 402 28.35 -58.53 -54.28
N TRP A 403 28.37 -58.40 -55.61
CA TRP A 403 27.43 -58.88 -56.65
C TRP A 403 25.98 -58.34 -56.79
N PHE A 404 25.74 -57.89 -58.03
CA PHE A 404 24.53 -57.52 -58.80
C PHE A 404 23.79 -56.23 -58.46
#